data_AF-S3DFI0-F1
#
_entry.id   AF-S3DFI0-F1
#
_cell.length_a   1.000
_cell.length_b   1.000
_cell.length_c   1.000
_cell.angle_alpha   90.00
_cell.angle_beta   90.00
_cell.angle_gamma   90.00
#
_symmetry.space_group_name_H-M   'P 1'
#
loop_
_entity.id
_entity.type
_entity.pdbx_description
1 polymer ?
#
loop_
_entity_poly.entity_id
_entity_poly.type
_entity_poly.pdbx_seq_one_letter_code
_entity_poly.pdbx_strand_id
1 'polypeptide(L)'
;MARICFLFACAVFFRLTTAHGGVSNYTVGSTWYRGYSPEETPEAQVGQPWLINRPWAAIEPIYDPMSLAITCNSPGTPATSSIPIRAGQNISAIYYYWLHNVGPVVAWMASCNGPCSSPSFNASNADWFKIGQKGLLSGTIVEGMWFQHEFQDWSGAPNVWTETIPKDLKPGEYLIRHEIIALHIANQPQWYPECAHLKVSGKGKKVPGKKFLAKLPGAYSLSQPEIGIDIYSDEWYNRTTYNIPGPPVWNGE
;
A
#
# COMPACT_ATOMS: atom_id res chain seq x y z
N MET A 1 1.70 23.02 -64.10
CA MET A 1 2.07 21.95 -63.14
C MET A 1 1.88 22.48 -61.73
N ALA A 2 0.77 22.16 -61.08
CA ALA A 2 0.51 22.54 -59.69
C ALA A 2 1.06 21.44 -58.76
N ARG A 3 2.00 21.79 -57.88
CA ARG A 3 2.51 20.90 -56.84
C ARG A 3 1.59 20.99 -55.62
N ILE A 4 0.84 19.92 -55.36
CA ILE A 4 0.08 19.74 -54.12
C ILE A 4 1.06 19.27 -53.05
N CYS A 5 1.29 20.11 -52.04
CA CYS A 5 2.11 19.78 -50.88
C CYS A 5 1.19 19.11 -49.83
N PHE A 6 1.33 17.80 -49.62
CA PHE A 6 0.66 17.10 -48.53
C PHE A 6 1.43 17.33 -47.23
N LEU A 7 0.87 18.13 -46.33
CA LEU A 7 1.32 18.23 -44.94
C LEU A 7 0.80 17.00 -44.18
N PHE A 8 1.70 16.04 -43.91
CA PHE A 8 1.43 14.95 -42.97
C PHE A 8 1.46 15.52 -41.54
N ALA A 9 0.28 15.68 -40.94
CA ALA A 9 0.17 15.96 -39.51
C ALA A 9 0.50 14.67 -38.74
N CYS A 10 1.70 14.59 -38.19
CA CYS A 10 2.08 13.52 -37.28
C CYS A 10 1.43 13.79 -35.91
N ALA A 11 0.34 13.10 -35.61
CA ALA A 11 -0.29 13.15 -34.29
C ALA A 11 0.63 12.45 -33.28
N VAL A 12 1.38 13.23 -32.51
CA VAL A 12 2.14 12.72 -31.36
C VAL A 12 1.13 12.44 -30.25
N PHE A 13 0.75 11.17 -30.10
CA PHE A 13 0.08 10.72 -28.89
C PHE A 13 1.10 10.78 -27.74
N PHE A 14 1.04 11.83 -26.93
CA PHE A 14 1.64 11.81 -25.60
C PHE A 14 0.91 10.73 -24.79
N ARG A 15 1.51 9.55 -24.68
CA ARG A 15 1.15 8.64 -23.59
C ARG A 15 1.61 9.34 -22.31
N LEU A 16 0.66 9.81 -21.50
CA LEU A 16 0.94 10.16 -20.12
C LEU A 16 1.48 8.90 -19.46
N THR A 17 2.78 8.81 -19.28
CA THR A 17 3.39 7.73 -18.51
C THR A 17 2.94 7.94 -17.08
N THR A 18 2.03 7.11 -16.58
CA THR A 18 1.67 7.11 -15.16
C THR A 18 2.89 6.66 -14.37
N ALA A 19 3.51 7.59 -13.65
CA ALA A 19 4.68 7.32 -12.82
C ALA A 19 4.32 6.74 -11.45
N HIS A 20 3.03 6.79 -11.09
CA HIS A 20 2.50 6.40 -9.80
C HIS A 20 1.49 5.27 -9.95
N GLY A 21 1.58 4.32 -9.03
CA GLY A 21 0.72 3.16 -8.97
C GLY A 21 0.57 2.68 -7.53
N GLY A 22 0.04 1.49 -7.36
CA GLY A 22 -0.36 0.96 -6.06
C GLY A 22 -0.75 -0.50 -6.15
N VAL A 23 -1.34 -1.02 -5.09
CA VAL A 23 -1.78 -2.42 -5.07
C VAL A 23 -2.98 -2.62 -5.99
N SER A 24 -2.74 -3.33 -7.09
CA SER A 24 -3.74 -3.64 -8.11
C SER A 24 -4.56 -4.90 -7.80
N ASN A 25 -3.93 -5.92 -7.21
CA ASN A 25 -4.52 -7.24 -7.00
C ASN A 25 -3.92 -7.93 -5.78
N TYR A 26 -4.53 -9.03 -5.38
CA TYR A 26 -4.02 -9.90 -4.33
C TYR A 26 -4.02 -11.36 -4.77
N THR A 27 -3.13 -12.16 -4.19
CA THR A 27 -3.19 -13.62 -4.30
C THR A 27 -3.14 -14.30 -2.93
N VAL A 28 -3.80 -15.46 -2.84
CA VAL A 28 -3.68 -16.41 -1.72
C VAL A 28 -3.43 -17.79 -2.32
N GLY A 29 -2.18 -18.25 -2.23
CA GLY A 29 -1.73 -19.40 -3.01
C GLY A 29 -1.83 -19.09 -4.51
N SER A 30 -2.49 -19.97 -5.28
CA SER A 30 -2.70 -19.78 -6.72
C SER A 30 -3.95 -18.96 -7.07
N THR A 31 -4.76 -18.57 -6.07
CA THR A 31 -6.02 -17.86 -6.32
C THR A 31 -5.77 -16.37 -6.46
N TRP A 32 -6.23 -15.80 -7.58
CA TRP A 32 -6.18 -14.37 -7.85
C TRP A 32 -7.46 -13.66 -7.40
N TYR A 33 -7.29 -12.52 -6.75
CA TYR A 33 -8.36 -11.64 -6.34
C TYR A 33 -8.17 -10.29 -7.01
N ARG A 34 -9.12 -9.97 -7.89
CA ARG A 34 -9.11 -8.72 -8.64
C ARG A 34 -9.32 -7.54 -7.68
N GLY A 35 -8.42 -6.56 -7.74
CA GLY A 35 -8.57 -5.31 -7.00
C GLY A 35 -9.24 -4.21 -7.81
N TYR A 36 -9.30 -3.01 -7.20
CA TYR A 36 -9.75 -1.81 -7.88
C TYR A 36 -8.64 -1.30 -8.82
N SER A 37 -9.02 -0.89 -10.03
CA SER A 37 -8.12 -0.25 -11.00
C SER A 37 -8.49 1.23 -11.18
N PRO A 38 -7.55 2.17 -10.98
CA PRO A 38 -7.79 3.59 -11.27
C PRO A 38 -7.86 3.89 -12.77
N GLU A 39 -7.44 2.96 -13.64
CA GLU A 39 -7.54 3.10 -15.10
C GLU A 39 -8.95 2.80 -15.64
N GLU A 40 -9.79 2.13 -14.84
CA GLU A 40 -11.18 1.80 -15.17
C GLU A 40 -12.16 2.73 -14.48
N THR A 41 -13.35 2.90 -15.05
CA THR A 41 -14.35 3.81 -14.47
C THR A 41 -14.87 3.28 -13.12
N PRO A 42 -15.16 4.15 -12.14
CA PRO A 42 -15.73 3.74 -10.86
C PRO A 42 -17.04 2.97 -11.02
N GLU A 43 -17.89 3.35 -11.97
CA GLU A 43 -19.21 2.73 -12.22
C GLU A 43 -19.09 1.26 -12.64
N ALA A 44 -17.98 0.88 -13.27
CA ALA A 44 -17.73 -0.50 -13.68
C ALA A 44 -17.29 -1.41 -12.51
N GLN A 45 -16.87 -0.82 -11.38
CA GLN A 45 -16.15 -1.55 -10.32
C GLN A 45 -16.80 -1.40 -8.95
N VAL A 46 -17.19 -0.20 -8.55
CA VAL A 46 -17.74 0.09 -7.22
C VAL A 46 -19.08 -0.64 -7.05
N GLY A 47 -19.22 -1.37 -5.95
CA GLY A 47 -20.42 -2.17 -5.67
C GLY A 47 -20.45 -3.54 -6.33
N GLN A 48 -19.48 -3.87 -7.20
CA GLN A 48 -19.40 -5.20 -7.82
C GLN A 48 -19.08 -6.28 -6.79
N PRO A 49 -19.67 -7.49 -6.87
CA PRO A 49 -19.52 -8.53 -5.83
C PRO A 49 -18.10 -9.13 -5.72
N TRP A 50 -17.23 -8.84 -6.69
CA TRP A 50 -15.84 -9.27 -6.69
C TRP A 50 -14.88 -8.25 -6.07
N LEU A 51 -15.32 -7.02 -5.81
CA LEU A 51 -14.45 -5.95 -5.34
C LEU A 51 -14.03 -6.19 -3.88
N ILE A 52 -12.77 -6.54 -3.68
CA ILE A 52 -12.13 -6.76 -2.37
C ILE A 52 -11.39 -5.54 -1.85
N ASN A 53 -10.96 -4.64 -2.74
CA ASN A 53 -10.25 -3.42 -2.40
C ASN A 53 -11.24 -2.31 -2.03
N ARG A 54 -10.88 -1.51 -1.02
CA ARG A 54 -11.46 -0.18 -0.91
C ARG A 54 -10.98 0.67 -2.10
N PRO A 55 -11.86 1.39 -2.82
CA PRO A 55 -11.46 2.13 -4.01
C PRO A 55 -10.37 3.17 -3.72
N TRP A 56 -9.37 3.21 -4.61
CA TRP A 56 -8.23 4.13 -4.58
C TRP A 56 -8.14 4.81 -5.95
N ALA A 57 -8.93 5.86 -6.14
CA ALA A 57 -9.01 6.58 -7.41
C ALA A 57 -7.88 7.61 -7.57
N ALA A 58 -7.26 8.03 -6.47
CA ALA A 58 -6.10 8.90 -6.49
C ALA A 58 -4.81 8.07 -6.58
N ILE A 59 -4.13 8.18 -7.72
CA ILE A 59 -2.77 7.66 -7.90
C ILE A 59 -1.70 8.63 -7.37
N GLU A 60 -2.10 9.87 -7.09
CA GLU A 60 -1.22 10.88 -6.51
C GLU A 60 -0.89 10.56 -5.05
N PRO A 61 0.32 10.89 -4.58
CA PRO A 61 0.69 10.70 -3.19
C PRO A 61 -0.16 11.53 -2.25
N ILE A 62 -0.38 10.97 -1.07
CA ILE A 62 -0.82 11.73 0.09
C ILE A 62 0.44 12.37 0.71
N TYR A 63 0.38 13.66 1.01
CA TYR A 63 1.49 14.42 1.64
C TYR A 63 1.23 14.79 3.10
N ASP A 64 -0.03 14.82 3.52
CA ASP A 64 -0.41 15.17 4.88
C ASP A 64 -0.59 13.90 5.71
N PRO A 65 0.27 13.62 6.73
CA PRO A 65 0.14 12.45 7.58
C PRO A 65 -1.14 12.45 8.44
N MET A 66 -1.83 13.59 8.54
CA MET A 66 -3.11 13.73 9.24
C MET A 66 -4.34 13.59 8.34
N SER A 67 -4.16 13.47 7.03
CA SER A 67 -5.25 13.24 6.08
C SER A 67 -5.95 11.92 6.37
N LEU A 68 -7.29 11.91 6.33
CA LEU A 68 -8.07 10.66 6.44
C LEU A 68 -7.78 9.69 5.28
N ALA A 69 -7.31 10.20 4.14
CA ALA A 69 -6.92 9.35 3.02
C ALA A 69 -5.72 8.45 3.36
N ILE A 70 -4.91 8.78 4.37
CA ILE A 70 -3.76 7.94 4.75
C ILE A 70 -4.21 6.56 5.19
N THR A 71 -5.45 6.40 5.63
CA THR A 71 -5.99 5.12 6.06
C THR A 71 -6.09 4.13 4.90
N CYS A 72 -6.79 4.48 3.82
CA CYS A 72 -7.13 3.55 2.72
C CYS A 72 -7.26 4.24 1.35
N ASN A 73 -6.48 5.30 1.11
CA ASN A 73 -6.59 6.18 -0.05
C ASN A 73 -7.96 6.87 -0.16
N SER A 74 -8.20 7.55 -1.29
CA SER A 74 -9.44 8.23 -1.63
C SER A 74 -10.12 7.55 -2.82
N PRO A 75 -11.44 7.26 -2.78
CA PRO A 75 -12.35 7.61 -1.70
C PRO A 75 -12.28 6.67 -0.47
N GLY A 76 -11.59 5.53 -0.55
CA GLY A 76 -11.37 4.65 0.59
C GLY A 76 -12.66 4.06 1.20
N THR A 77 -13.74 4.01 0.42
CA THR A 77 -15.04 3.49 0.84
C THR A 77 -15.02 1.98 1.00
N PRO A 78 -15.91 1.38 1.83
CA PRO A 78 -15.96 -0.06 2.01
C PRO A 78 -16.16 -0.81 0.69
N ALA A 79 -15.36 -1.86 0.49
CA ALA A 79 -15.54 -2.86 -0.55
C ALA A 79 -16.73 -3.77 -0.24
N THR A 80 -17.19 -4.54 -1.22
CA THR A 80 -18.35 -5.45 -1.10
C THR A 80 -17.96 -6.87 -0.74
N SER A 81 -16.74 -7.27 -1.08
CA SER A 81 -16.25 -8.64 -0.96
C SER A 81 -15.04 -8.72 -0.04
N SER A 82 -14.70 -9.93 0.39
CA SER A 82 -13.53 -10.18 1.25
C SER A 82 -12.77 -11.39 0.77
N ILE A 83 -11.44 -11.33 0.86
CA ILE A 83 -10.57 -12.46 0.55
C ILE A 83 -10.69 -13.50 1.67
N PRO A 84 -11.17 -14.73 1.40
CA PRO A 84 -11.13 -15.80 2.39
C PRO A 84 -9.69 -16.25 2.60
N ILE A 85 -9.22 -16.21 3.84
CA ILE A 85 -7.84 -16.59 4.18
C ILE A 85 -7.79 -17.25 5.56
N ARG A 86 -6.88 -18.19 5.77
CA ARG A 86 -6.60 -18.78 7.09
C ARG A 86 -5.45 -18.03 7.75
N ALA A 87 -5.54 -17.84 9.06
CA ALA A 87 -4.37 -17.43 9.85
C ALA A 87 -3.19 -18.37 9.56
N GLY A 88 -1.99 -17.80 9.35
CA GLY A 88 -0.78 -18.51 8.94
C GLY A 88 -0.60 -18.66 7.43
N GLN A 89 -1.59 -18.32 6.60
CA GLN A 89 -1.40 -18.29 5.14
C GLN A 89 -0.69 -17.01 4.70
N ASN A 90 0.01 -17.13 3.57
CA ASN A 90 0.57 -15.99 2.86
C ASN A 90 -0.52 -15.29 2.05
N ILE A 91 -0.45 -13.96 2.06
CA ILE A 91 -1.15 -13.07 1.16
C ILE A 91 -0.11 -12.26 0.40
N SER A 92 -0.28 -12.15 -0.91
CA SER A 92 0.62 -11.38 -1.75
C SER A 92 -0.11 -10.21 -2.38
N ALA A 93 0.37 -9.00 -2.14
CA ALA A 93 -0.04 -7.80 -2.84
C ALA A 93 0.71 -7.69 -4.18
N ILE A 94 -0.02 -7.37 -5.24
CA ILE A 94 0.50 -7.21 -6.59
C ILE A 94 0.48 -5.74 -6.97
N TYR A 95 1.66 -5.16 -7.16
CA TYR A 95 1.82 -3.75 -7.52
C TYR A 95 1.82 -3.56 -9.02
N TYR A 96 1.10 -2.54 -9.47
CA TYR A 96 1.11 -2.08 -10.85
C TYR A 96 1.88 -0.77 -10.92
N TYR A 97 2.84 -0.67 -11.84
CA TYR A 97 3.75 0.45 -12.08
C TYR A 97 4.26 1.18 -10.82
N TRP A 98 5.49 0.88 -10.42
CA TRP A 98 6.16 1.59 -9.35
C TRP A 98 7.54 2.06 -9.80
N LEU A 99 7.79 3.36 -9.72
CA LEU A 99 9.06 3.96 -10.18
C LEU A 99 9.94 4.46 -9.05
N HIS A 100 9.39 4.68 -7.86
CA HIS A 100 10.16 5.19 -6.73
C HIS A 100 10.96 4.06 -6.08
N ASN A 101 12.18 4.36 -5.65
CA ASN A 101 13.11 3.35 -5.17
C ASN A 101 13.71 3.65 -3.80
N VAL A 102 13.25 4.71 -3.14
CA VAL A 102 13.73 5.13 -1.82
C VAL A 102 12.57 5.21 -0.84
N GLY A 103 12.64 4.38 0.19
CA GLY A 103 11.74 4.41 1.34
C GLY A 103 11.17 3.03 1.72
N PRO A 104 10.49 2.93 2.86
CA PRO A 104 9.98 1.68 3.37
C PRO A 104 8.65 1.28 2.71
N VAL A 105 8.29 0.02 2.90
CA VAL A 105 6.93 -0.50 2.70
C VAL A 105 6.42 -1.11 4.00
N VAL A 106 5.13 -0.93 4.27
CA VAL A 106 4.52 -1.34 5.54
C VAL A 106 3.16 -2.01 5.34
N ALA A 107 3.01 -3.21 5.90
CA ALA A 107 1.79 -4.02 5.82
C ALA A 107 1.11 -4.02 7.19
N TRP A 108 -0.13 -3.58 7.22
CA TRP A 108 -0.94 -3.43 8.41
C TRP A 108 -2.20 -4.28 8.33
N MET A 109 -2.74 -4.62 9.48
CA MET A 109 -4.09 -5.15 9.61
C MET A 109 -4.86 -4.39 10.69
N ALA A 110 -6.19 -4.37 10.58
CA ALA A 110 -7.08 -3.88 11.62
C ALA A 110 -8.35 -4.72 11.65
N SER A 111 -8.85 -5.04 12.85
CA SER A 111 -10.13 -5.74 12.98
C SER A 111 -11.27 -4.80 12.64
N CYS A 112 -12.23 -5.28 11.86
CA CYS A 112 -13.46 -4.55 11.58
C CYS A 112 -14.48 -4.66 12.73
N ASN A 113 -14.24 -5.53 13.73
CA ASN A 113 -15.14 -5.83 14.84
C ASN A 113 -16.59 -6.16 14.40
N GLY A 114 -16.69 -6.76 13.21
CA GLY A 114 -17.93 -6.93 12.45
C GLY A 114 -17.60 -6.95 10.96
N PRO A 115 -18.61 -6.87 10.08
CA PRO A 115 -18.38 -6.86 8.64
C PRO A 115 -17.57 -5.65 8.18
N CYS A 116 -16.48 -5.86 7.43
CA CYS A 116 -15.66 -4.76 6.90
C CYS A 116 -16.39 -3.92 5.84
N SER A 117 -17.41 -4.52 5.21
CA SER A 117 -18.32 -3.87 4.26
C SER A 117 -19.39 -3.01 4.93
N SER A 118 -19.49 -3.01 6.26
CA SER A 118 -20.48 -2.20 6.96
C SER A 118 -20.25 -0.71 6.70
N PRO A 119 -21.27 0.06 6.30
CA PRO A 119 -21.14 1.50 6.10
C PRO A 119 -20.86 2.26 7.41
N SER A 120 -21.14 1.66 8.56
CA SER A 120 -20.83 2.22 9.87
C SER A 120 -19.38 1.99 10.32
N PHE A 121 -18.63 1.12 9.64
CA PHE A 121 -17.25 0.83 9.99
C PHE A 121 -16.31 1.90 9.42
N ASN A 122 -15.78 2.73 10.31
CA ASN A 122 -14.79 3.75 9.98
C ASN A 122 -13.36 3.23 10.21
N ALA A 123 -12.63 3.01 9.11
CA ALA A 123 -11.27 2.50 9.13
C ALA A 123 -10.28 3.44 9.87
N SER A 124 -10.52 4.75 9.87
CA SER A 124 -9.65 5.71 10.55
C SER A 124 -9.75 5.64 12.08
N ASN A 125 -10.84 5.06 12.59
CA ASN A 125 -11.02 4.81 14.01
C ASN A 125 -10.53 3.41 14.43
N ALA A 126 -10.11 2.57 13.50
CA ALA A 126 -9.67 1.21 13.80
C ALA A 126 -8.32 1.19 14.53
N ASP A 127 -8.05 0.10 15.24
CA ASP A 127 -6.74 -0.15 15.85
C ASP A 127 -5.89 -0.96 14.88
N TRP A 128 -4.93 -0.28 14.25
CA TRP A 128 -4.04 -0.87 13.24
C TRP A 128 -2.80 -1.47 13.89
N PHE A 129 -2.39 -2.64 13.41
CA PHE A 129 -1.13 -3.29 13.81
C PHE A 129 -0.35 -3.72 12.58
N LYS A 130 0.99 -3.58 12.63
CA LYS A 130 1.85 -4.06 11.54
C LYS A 130 1.97 -5.57 11.58
N ILE A 131 1.90 -6.19 10.41
CA ILE A 131 2.20 -7.61 10.20
C ILE A 131 3.51 -7.83 9.42
N GLY A 132 3.97 -6.79 8.72
CA GLY A 132 5.20 -6.85 7.93
C GLY A 132 5.72 -5.45 7.63
N GLN A 133 7.03 -5.36 7.41
CA GLN A 133 7.69 -4.15 6.95
C GLN A 133 8.99 -4.50 6.24
N LYS A 134 9.36 -3.74 5.21
CA LYS A 134 10.67 -3.82 4.54
C LYS A 134 11.18 -2.40 4.29
N GLY A 135 12.49 -2.22 4.34
CA GLY A 135 13.15 -0.92 4.21
C GLY A 135 14.42 -1.03 3.39
N LEU A 136 15.48 -0.34 3.84
CA LEU A 136 16.80 -0.44 3.25
C LEU A 136 17.39 -1.85 3.48
N LEU A 137 17.70 -2.55 2.39
CA LEU A 137 18.23 -3.93 2.42
C LEU A 137 19.77 -3.94 2.44
N SER A 138 20.41 -3.03 1.71
CA SER A 138 21.86 -2.89 1.66
C SER A 138 22.27 -1.53 1.11
N GLY A 139 23.49 -1.06 1.41
CA GLY A 139 23.99 0.24 0.95
C GLY A 139 23.58 1.39 1.88
N THR A 140 23.51 2.61 1.35
CA THR A 140 23.17 3.83 2.10
C THR A 140 21.73 4.27 1.83
N ILE A 141 21.21 5.26 2.56
CA ILE A 141 19.83 5.78 2.37
C ILE A 141 19.57 6.20 0.91
N VAL A 142 20.50 6.93 0.30
CA VAL A 142 20.29 7.52 -1.04
C VAL A 142 20.69 6.57 -2.17
N GLU A 143 21.77 5.81 -2.01
CA GLU A 143 22.32 4.97 -3.08
C GLU A 143 22.09 3.47 -2.87
N GLY A 144 21.51 3.09 -1.73
CA GLY A 144 21.29 1.70 -1.37
C GLY A 144 20.06 1.06 -2.01
N MET A 145 20.02 -0.26 -1.89
CA MET A 145 18.90 -1.09 -2.34
C MET A 145 17.82 -1.12 -1.28
N TRP A 146 16.75 -0.35 -1.48
CA TRP A 146 15.50 -0.51 -0.76
C TRP A 146 14.64 -1.63 -1.33
N PHE A 147 13.78 -2.20 -0.50
CA PHE A 147 12.83 -3.23 -0.95
C PHE A 147 11.92 -2.76 -2.11
N GLN A 148 11.61 -1.46 -2.20
CA GLN A 148 10.82 -0.92 -3.32
C GLN A 148 11.47 -1.13 -4.70
N HIS A 149 12.79 -1.36 -4.78
CA HIS A 149 13.44 -1.72 -6.04
C HIS A 149 12.89 -3.03 -6.64
N GLU A 150 12.39 -3.95 -5.82
CA GLU A 150 11.74 -5.19 -6.31
C GLU A 150 10.48 -4.90 -7.12
N PHE A 151 9.93 -3.67 -7.05
CA PHE A 151 8.78 -3.26 -7.85
C PHE A 151 9.16 -2.54 -9.15
N GLN A 152 10.46 -2.41 -9.43
CA GLN A 152 10.98 -1.88 -10.68
C GLN A 152 11.35 -3.01 -11.64
N ASP A 153 10.59 -4.11 -11.65
CA ASP A 153 10.78 -5.19 -12.62
C ASP A 153 10.13 -4.83 -13.97
N TRP A 154 10.97 -4.58 -14.97
CA TRP A 154 10.56 -4.27 -16.34
C TRP A 154 10.48 -5.52 -17.23
N SER A 155 10.65 -6.72 -16.67
CA SER A 155 10.52 -7.99 -17.40
C SER A 155 9.08 -8.32 -17.81
N GLY A 156 8.10 -7.61 -17.23
CA GLY A 156 6.67 -7.86 -17.40
C GLY A 156 6.11 -8.87 -16.40
N ALA A 157 6.94 -9.39 -15.47
CA ALA A 157 6.45 -10.14 -14.32
C ALA A 157 5.72 -9.20 -13.34
N PRO A 158 4.73 -9.71 -12.57
CA PRO A 158 4.07 -8.89 -11.55
C PRO A 158 5.05 -8.53 -10.44
N ASN A 159 5.01 -7.28 -9.99
CA ASN A 159 5.72 -6.84 -8.80
C ASN A 159 4.97 -7.37 -7.57
N VAL A 160 5.60 -8.25 -6.79
CA VAL A 160 4.92 -8.98 -5.71
C VAL A 160 5.54 -8.68 -4.36
N TRP A 161 4.70 -8.34 -3.39
CA TRP A 161 5.09 -8.34 -1.99
C TRP A 161 4.20 -9.28 -1.17
N THR A 162 4.83 -10.24 -0.50
CA THR A 162 4.14 -11.27 0.28
C THR A 162 4.37 -11.09 1.77
N GLU A 163 3.29 -11.21 2.53
CA GLU A 163 3.32 -11.26 3.99
C GLU A 163 2.47 -12.43 4.51
N THR A 164 2.77 -12.89 5.72
CA THR A 164 2.05 -13.99 6.36
C THR A 164 1.01 -13.42 7.33
N ILE A 165 -0.25 -13.86 7.22
CA ILE A 165 -1.26 -13.54 8.23
C ILE A 165 -0.84 -14.19 9.55
N PRO A 166 -0.77 -13.46 10.69
CA PRO A 166 -0.25 -14.02 11.93
C PRO A 166 -0.98 -15.31 12.36
N LYS A 167 -0.22 -16.38 12.62
CA LYS A 167 -0.72 -17.77 12.77
C LYS A 167 -1.82 -17.96 13.82
N ASP A 168 -1.72 -17.21 14.93
CA ASP A 168 -2.63 -17.32 16.07
C ASP A 168 -3.64 -16.16 16.15
N LEU A 169 -3.76 -15.36 15.07
CA LEU A 169 -4.75 -14.29 14.98
C LEU A 169 -6.17 -14.84 15.14
N LYS A 170 -6.96 -14.16 15.99
CA LYS A 170 -8.37 -14.47 16.20
C LYS A 170 -9.15 -14.40 14.87
N PRO A 171 -9.97 -15.40 14.52
CA PRO A 171 -10.84 -15.32 13.34
C PRO A 171 -11.78 -14.11 13.36
N GLY A 172 -12.09 -13.59 12.18
CA GLY A 172 -12.94 -12.41 12.01
C GLY A 172 -12.72 -11.74 10.65
N GLU A 173 -13.41 -10.63 10.43
CA GLU A 173 -13.14 -9.76 9.28
C GLU A 173 -12.15 -8.66 9.66
N TYR A 174 -11.19 -8.46 8.76
CA TYR A 174 -10.07 -7.53 8.94
C TYR A 174 -9.88 -6.72 7.68
N LEU A 175 -9.42 -5.48 7.82
CA LEU A 175 -8.70 -4.82 6.73
C LEU A 175 -7.26 -5.33 6.73
N ILE A 176 -6.71 -5.51 5.54
CA ILE A 176 -5.26 -5.46 5.30
C ILE A 176 -4.96 -4.18 4.53
N ARG A 177 -3.87 -3.51 4.89
CA ARG A 177 -3.42 -2.27 4.27
C ARG A 177 -1.95 -2.41 3.91
N HIS A 178 -1.64 -2.26 2.64
CA HIS A 178 -0.26 -2.16 2.18
C HIS A 178 0.04 -0.72 1.87
N GLU A 179 1.22 -0.27 2.24
CA GLU A 179 1.63 1.11 2.09
C GLU A 179 3.05 1.17 1.57
N ILE A 180 3.25 2.06 0.62
CA ILE A 180 4.56 2.55 0.26
C ILE A 180 4.74 3.97 0.82
N ILE A 181 5.89 4.24 1.44
CA ILE A 181 6.31 5.59 1.82
C ILE A 181 7.52 5.94 0.96
N ALA A 182 7.34 6.82 -0.02
CA ALA A 182 8.43 7.30 -0.85
C ALA A 182 9.08 8.54 -0.21
N LEU A 183 10.42 8.54 -0.14
CA LEU A 183 11.20 9.55 0.57
C LEU A 183 12.17 10.32 -0.33
N HIS A 184 12.06 10.14 -1.65
CA HIS A 184 12.99 10.70 -2.63
C HIS A 184 12.98 12.24 -2.69
N ILE A 185 11.94 12.91 -2.18
CA ILE A 185 11.87 14.36 -2.03
C ILE A 185 12.15 14.73 -0.57
N ALA A 186 13.21 15.52 -0.35
CA ALA A 186 13.60 15.99 0.97
C ALA A 186 12.43 16.70 1.69
N ASN A 187 12.20 16.31 2.94
CA ASN A 187 11.16 16.84 3.84
C ASN A 187 9.72 16.73 3.32
N GLN A 188 9.50 15.97 2.25
CA GLN A 188 8.19 15.82 1.62
C GLN A 188 7.89 14.34 1.36
N PRO A 189 7.69 13.55 2.44
CA PRO A 189 7.31 12.14 2.33
C PRO A 189 5.99 11.99 1.56
N GLN A 190 5.88 10.88 0.83
CA GLN A 190 4.76 10.56 -0.03
C GLN A 190 4.19 9.19 0.35
N TRP A 191 2.92 9.17 0.74
CA TRP A 191 2.23 7.94 1.17
C TRP A 191 1.28 7.39 0.09
N TYR A 192 1.35 6.08 -0.12
CA TYR A 192 0.53 5.33 -1.09
C TYR A 192 -0.11 4.11 -0.40
N PRO A 193 -1.28 4.26 0.24
CA PRO A 193 -1.89 3.20 1.03
C PRO A 193 -3.13 2.58 0.38
N GLU A 194 -3.10 1.28 0.09
CA GLU A 194 -4.28 0.56 -0.40
C GLU A 194 -4.78 -0.48 0.61
N CYS A 195 -6.10 -0.52 0.79
CA CYS A 195 -6.76 -1.47 1.69
C CYS A 195 -7.56 -2.53 0.94
N ALA A 196 -7.56 -3.76 1.46
CA ALA A 196 -8.46 -4.83 1.06
C ALA A 196 -9.14 -5.47 2.27
N HIS A 197 -10.30 -6.08 2.06
CA HIS A 197 -11.03 -6.79 3.10
C HIS A 197 -10.59 -8.26 3.12
N LEU A 198 -10.37 -8.80 4.32
CA LEU A 198 -10.05 -10.19 4.58
C LEU A 198 -11.13 -10.82 5.46
N LYS A 199 -11.47 -12.07 5.17
CA LYS A 199 -12.24 -12.94 6.06
C LYS A 199 -11.33 -14.02 6.61
N VAL A 200 -10.74 -13.74 7.76
CA VAL A 200 -9.74 -14.59 8.42
C VAL A 200 -10.44 -15.73 9.16
N SER A 201 -10.05 -16.96 8.83
CA SER A 201 -10.49 -18.19 9.47
C SER A 201 -9.34 -18.86 10.23
N GLY A 202 -9.67 -19.82 11.11
CA GLY A 202 -8.67 -20.53 11.91
C GLY A 202 -9.16 -20.82 13.32
N LYS A 203 -8.23 -21.16 14.21
CA LYS A 203 -8.49 -21.43 15.64
C LYS A 203 -7.71 -20.51 16.58
N GLY A 204 -7.02 -19.52 16.02
CA GLY A 204 -6.27 -18.51 16.77
C GLY A 204 -7.15 -17.77 17.77
N LYS A 205 -6.53 -17.27 18.83
CA LYS A 205 -7.22 -16.53 19.90
C LYS A 205 -6.50 -15.23 20.26
N LYS A 206 -5.34 -14.98 19.67
CA LYS A 206 -4.51 -13.83 20.01
C LYS A 206 -4.97 -12.60 19.24
N VAL A 207 -4.81 -11.45 19.90
CA VAL A 207 -4.97 -10.11 19.34
C VAL A 207 -3.74 -9.29 19.76
N PRO A 208 -3.34 -8.27 18.98
CA PRO A 208 -2.19 -7.46 19.32
C PRO A 208 -2.43 -6.69 20.62
N GLY A 209 -1.45 -6.70 21.52
CA GLY A 209 -1.46 -5.83 22.71
C GLY A 209 -1.22 -4.36 22.34
N LYS A 210 -1.52 -3.44 23.27
CA LYS A 210 -1.47 -1.98 23.05
C LYS A 210 -0.17 -1.46 22.39
N LYS A 211 0.99 -2.05 22.69
CA LYS A 211 2.29 -1.65 22.12
C LYS A 211 2.39 -1.84 20.60
N PHE A 212 1.54 -2.67 20.01
CA PHE A 212 1.50 -2.96 18.57
C PHE A 212 0.43 -2.14 17.83
N LEU A 213 -0.41 -1.40 18.56
CA LEU A 213 -1.56 -0.71 18.00
C LEU A 213 -1.22 0.76 17.72
N ALA A 214 -1.70 1.26 16.59
CA ALA A 214 -1.66 2.67 16.22
C ALA A 214 -2.96 3.08 15.51
N LYS A 215 -3.17 4.40 15.40
CA LYS A 215 -4.22 4.98 14.57
C LYS A 215 -3.64 5.45 13.24
N LEU A 216 -4.43 5.39 12.18
CA LEU A 216 -4.12 5.98 10.89
C LEU A 216 -5.33 6.85 10.52
N PRO A 217 -5.20 8.19 10.45
CA PRO A 217 -4.02 9.00 10.80
C PRO A 217 -3.63 8.92 12.29
N GLY A 218 -2.37 9.24 12.60
CA GLY A 218 -1.84 9.31 13.97
C GLY A 218 -0.56 8.53 14.23
N ALA A 219 -0.23 7.52 13.40
CA ALA A 219 1.02 6.79 13.48
C ALA A 219 2.23 7.58 12.95
N TYR A 220 1.97 8.59 12.12
CA TYR A 220 2.97 9.36 11.40
C TYR A 220 2.89 10.85 11.76
N SER A 221 4.05 11.50 11.79
CA SER A 221 4.20 12.94 11.98
C SER A 221 5.45 13.42 11.23
N LEU A 222 5.39 14.61 10.63
CA LEU A 222 6.58 15.24 10.04
C LEU A 222 7.66 15.58 11.08
N SER A 223 7.34 15.55 12.37
CA SER A 223 8.34 15.68 13.45
C SER A 223 9.16 14.41 13.72
N GLN A 224 8.74 13.26 13.18
CA GLN A 224 9.52 12.03 13.27
C GLN A 224 10.73 12.16 12.33
N PRO A 225 11.97 11.93 12.82
CA PRO A 225 13.17 12.13 12.03
C PRO A 225 13.26 11.19 10.83
N GLU A 226 12.61 10.03 10.88
CA GLU A 226 12.50 9.09 9.76
C GLU A 226 11.44 9.49 8.70
N ILE A 227 10.50 10.38 9.03
CA ILE A 227 9.43 10.83 8.12
C ILE A 227 9.73 12.21 7.52
N GLY A 228 9.97 13.22 8.38
CA GLY A 228 10.33 14.58 7.97
C GLY A 228 11.81 14.69 7.62
N ILE A 229 12.28 13.78 6.79
CA ILE A 229 13.70 13.54 6.51
C ILE A 229 14.18 14.29 5.27
N ASP A 230 15.33 14.96 5.36
CA ASP A 230 16.13 15.31 4.20
C ASP A 230 17.18 14.22 3.96
N ILE A 231 16.87 13.28 3.06
CA ILE A 231 17.73 12.14 2.77
C ILE A 231 19.09 12.55 2.17
N TYR A 232 19.21 13.77 1.61
CA TYR A 232 20.42 14.26 0.95
C TYR A 232 21.35 15.02 1.90
N SER A 233 20.92 15.28 3.13
CA SER A 233 21.74 15.94 4.14
C SER A 233 22.93 15.07 4.56
N ASP A 234 24.02 15.70 5.01
CA ASP A 234 25.22 15.01 5.51
C ASP A 234 24.90 13.99 6.63
N GLU A 235 23.86 14.25 7.42
CA GLU A 235 23.41 13.38 8.49
C GLU A 235 22.87 12.04 7.95
N TRP A 236 22.16 12.06 6.82
CA TRP A 236 21.36 10.93 6.34
C TRP A 236 21.95 10.23 5.12
N TYR A 237 22.59 10.98 4.23
CA TYR A 237 23.03 10.50 2.92
C TYR A 237 23.80 9.17 2.99
N ASN A 238 24.75 9.07 3.92
CA ASN A 238 25.62 7.89 4.10
C ASN A 238 25.15 6.91 5.18
N ARG A 239 23.98 7.09 5.79
CA ARG A 239 23.48 6.12 6.78
C ARG A 239 23.16 4.81 6.11
N THR A 240 23.57 3.70 6.74
CA THR A 240 23.28 2.34 6.26
C THR A 240 22.10 1.70 6.99
N THR A 241 21.40 2.48 7.81
CA THR A 241 20.27 2.02 8.63
C THR A 241 19.14 3.03 8.54
N TYR A 242 17.92 2.53 8.39
CA TYR A 242 16.70 3.32 8.42
C TYR A 242 15.71 2.70 9.41
N ASN A 243 15.21 3.50 10.35
CA ASN A 243 14.19 3.07 11.29
C ASN A 243 12.82 3.25 10.65
N ILE A 244 12.10 2.14 10.40
CA ILE A 244 10.77 2.20 9.80
C ILE A 244 9.76 2.74 10.82
N PRO A 245 8.95 3.76 10.47
CA PRO A 245 8.03 4.43 11.38
C PRO A 245 6.90 3.51 11.89
N GLY A 246 6.26 3.92 12.97
CA GLY A 246 5.12 3.22 13.59
C GLY A 246 5.53 2.20 14.67
N PRO A 247 4.57 1.42 15.21
CA PRO A 247 4.81 0.47 16.31
C PRO A 247 5.71 -0.70 15.87
N PRO A 248 6.07 -1.66 16.74
CA PRO A 248 6.72 -2.89 16.27
C PRO A 248 5.79 -3.76 15.40
N VAL A 249 6.36 -4.65 14.59
CA VAL A 249 5.59 -5.70 13.90
C VAL A 249 5.03 -6.70 14.92
N TRP A 250 3.75 -7.03 14.79
CA TRP A 250 3.12 -8.10 15.56
C TRP A 250 3.14 -9.40 14.76
N ASN A 251 3.95 -10.35 15.23
CA ASN A 251 4.17 -11.65 14.58
C ASN A 251 3.14 -12.73 15.00
N GLY A 252 2.12 -12.37 15.77
CA GLY A 252 1.12 -13.34 16.24
C GLY A 252 1.50 -14.03 17.55
N GLU A 253 2.48 -13.54 18.30
CA GLU A 253 2.92 -14.12 19.58
C GLU A 253 2.60 -13.25 20.80
#